data_AF-A0A937L130-F1
#
_entry.id   AF-A0A937L130-F1
#
_cell.length_a   1.000
_cell.length_b   1.000
_cell.length_c   1.000
_cell.angle_alpha   90.00
_cell.angle_beta   90.00
_cell.angle_gamma   90.00
#
_symmetry.space_group_name_H-M   'P 1'
#
loop_
_entity.id
_entity.type
_entity.pdbx_description
1 polymer ?
#
loop_
_entity_poly.entity_id
_entity_poly.type
_entity_poly.pdbx_seq_one_letter_code
_entity_poly.pdbx_strand_id
1 'polypeptide(L)'
;MNPDSRFLEALRNSFNEIVRAPKEIPSNEMRTLSAKQVQQAFSPVRVEIKGSENLPSEQGVIFIYNHLRNHPFFTVAEDFQITLDSHFISSSILEKYYKNPGTRVVRYSLPDEENHRNYYDKFGYIRVYANNFIPKGLTKKEIKKANKQFYLQAAAALENNINLVFSPEGASYYTDESPGPFLKGIFKLASSLKQQPLLVPIVLVNFDKLPSEAPYKCQILPPFRMRDFGVTSPESDLLNSAVQKINDTFKIGVKELSIEDQNFEGEIAVLKKNILQKKSKKELLVFYGSSTLRLWKNVAQDFPRWDTLNLGFGGAFIHSLNDYFEELFRDVQPKVIVLYLGGNDLTLGFTASKIVVEIVNFLKRVQARFPNTKILNISIKPSFERQHELKKIKEINAQLGEKIKTLPNVYQVDFYESLLKNKRINEVYFLQDGLHLSAEGYQVLRKAIDEKLDLLI
;
A
#
# COMPACT_ATOMS: atom_id res chain seq x y z
N MET A 1 14.58 -26.18 7.17
CA MET A 1 14.22 -25.09 8.11
C MET A 1 12.82 -24.57 7.78
N ASN A 2 11.94 -24.50 8.78
CA ASN A 2 10.56 -23.96 8.65
C ASN A 2 10.61 -22.44 8.35
N PRO A 3 9.52 -21.80 7.89
CA PRO A 3 9.54 -20.37 7.55
C PRO A 3 9.92 -19.46 8.72
N ASP A 4 9.49 -19.79 9.94
CA ASP A 4 9.73 -18.95 11.13
C ASP A 4 11.22 -18.91 11.50
N SER A 5 11.89 -20.06 11.54
CA SER A 5 13.32 -20.14 11.83
C SER A 5 14.15 -19.49 10.74
N ARG A 6 13.76 -19.58 9.46
CA ARG A 6 14.44 -18.85 8.38
C ARG A 6 14.31 -17.34 8.56
N PHE A 7 13.12 -16.88 8.93
CA PHE A 7 12.89 -15.46 9.19
C PHE A 7 13.71 -14.96 10.39
N LEU A 8 13.71 -15.71 11.50
CA LEU A 8 14.54 -15.42 12.66
C LEU A 8 16.04 -15.40 12.32
N GLU A 9 16.53 -16.38 11.55
CA GLU A 9 17.94 -16.41 11.12
C GLU A 9 18.30 -15.18 10.29
N ALA A 10 17.46 -14.77 9.35
CA ALA A 10 17.66 -13.56 8.57
C ALA A 10 17.70 -12.29 9.47
N LEU A 11 16.81 -12.20 10.46
CA LEU A 11 16.81 -11.11 11.45
C LEU A 11 18.08 -11.11 12.32
N ARG A 12 18.55 -12.28 12.75
CA ARG A 12 19.81 -12.42 13.51
C ARG A 12 21.02 -12.01 12.69
N ASN A 13 21.07 -12.40 11.42
CA ASN A 13 22.14 -12.00 10.52
C ASN A 13 22.16 -10.47 10.33
N SER A 14 20.99 -9.86 10.11
CA SER A 14 20.88 -8.39 10.05
C SER A 14 21.32 -7.73 11.35
N PHE A 15 20.86 -8.20 12.51
CA PHE A 15 21.29 -7.68 13.81
C PHE A 15 22.81 -7.72 13.97
N ASN A 16 23.42 -8.88 13.74
CA ASN A 16 24.85 -9.08 13.91
C ASN A 16 25.68 -8.19 12.99
N GLU A 17 25.26 -8.02 11.73
CA GLU A 17 25.96 -7.16 10.78
C GLU A 17 25.89 -5.68 11.19
N ILE A 18 24.71 -5.20 11.61
CA ILE A 18 24.55 -3.81 12.08
C ILE A 18 25.37 -3.53 13.33
N VAL A 19 25.35 -4.42 14.32
CA VAL A 19 26.10 -4.22 15.58
C VAL A 19 27.61 -4.22 15.32
N ARG A 20 28.09 -5.11 14.44
CA ARG A 20 29.53 -5.24 14.09
C ARG A 20 30.01 -4.19 13.09
N ALA A 21 29.12 -3.45 12.45
CA ALA A 21 29.47 -2.42 11.48
C ALA A 21 30.43 -1.37 12.10
N PRO A 22 31.47 -0.90 11.39
CA PRO A 22 32.35 0.16 11.85
C PRO A 22 31.58 1.43 12.26
N LYS A 23 32.12 2.22 13.20
CA LYS A 23 31.45 3.43 13.70
C LYS A 23 31.49 4.58 12.70
N GLU A 24 32.36 4.49 11.70
CA GLU A 24 32.63 5.48 10.67
C GLU A 24 31.54 5.50 9.58
N ILE A 25 30.75 4.42 9.46
CA ILE A 25 29.69 4.34 8.47
C ILE A 25 28.60 5.38 8.80
N PRO A 26 28.27 6.28 7.87
CA PRO A 26 27.23 7.28 8.08
C PRO A 26 25.88 6.66 8.46
N SER A 27 25.16 7.28 9.39
CA SER A 27 23.89 6.75 9.88
C SER A 27 22.82 6.56 8.80
N ASN A 28 22.80 7.38 7.75
CA ASN A 28 21.91 7.18 6.61
C ASN A 28 22.24 5.89 5.84
N GLU A 29 23.51 5.58 5.63
CA GLU A 29 23.95 4.34 5.00
C GLU A 29 23.60 3.12 5.86
N MET A 30 23.79 3.23 7.19
CA MET A 30 23.36 2.19 8.14
C MET A 30 21.85 1.93 8.09
N ARG A 31 21.03 2.98 7.97
CA ARG A 31 19.58 2.83 7.80
C ARG A 31 19.24 2.11 6.49
N THR A 32 19.88 2.47 5.38
CA THR A 32 19.67 1.81 4.08
C THR A 32 20.11 0.34 4.11
N LEU A 33 21.25 0.03 4.74
CA LEU A 33 21.73 -1.33 4.91
C LEU A 33 20.72 -2.18 5.68
N SER A 34 20.28 -1.69 6.85
CA SER A 34 19.26 -2.36 7.66
C SER A 34 17.96 -2.56 6.90
N ALA A 35 17.48 -1.52 6.20
CA ALA A 35 16.25 -1.60 5.43
C ALA A 35 16.32 -2.67 4.32
N LYS A 36 17.44 -2.78 3.59
CA LYS A 36 17.62 -3.80 2.56
C LYS A 36 17.68 -5.22 3.13
N GLN A 37 18.39 -5.43 4.24
CA GLN A 37 18.46 -6.72 4.90
C GLN A 37 17.10 -7.15 5.46
N VAL A 38 16.37 -6.23 6.10
CA VAL A 38 15.03 -6.52 6.61
C VAL A 38 14.07 -6.79 5.45
N GLN A 39 14.13 -6.01 4.36
CA GLN A 39 13.33 -6.29 3.16
C GLN A 39 13.59 -7.71 2.62
N GLN A 40 14.86 -8.14 2.59
CA GLN A 40 15.22 -9.50 2.21
C GLN A 40 14.66 -10.54 3.20
N ALA A 41 14.72 -10.26 4.50
CA ALA A 41 14.15 -11.13 5.53
C ALA A 41 12.63 -11.32 5.36
N PHE A 42 11.88 -10.27 4.97
CA PHE A 42 10.44 -10.36 4.69
C PHE A 42 10.11 -11.00 3.34
N SER A 43 11.06 -11.13 2.41
CA SER A 43 10.77 -11.66 1.06
C SER A 43 10.13 -13.07 1.00
N PRO A 44 10.44 -14.04 1.87
CA PRO A 44 9.75 -15.33 1.90
C PRO A 44 8.53 -15.35 2.83
N VAL A 45 8.21 -14.24 3.51
CA VAL A 45 7.10 -14.12 4.46
C VAL A 45 5.83 -13.70 3.70
N ARG A 46 4.68 -14.29 4.04
CA ARG A 46 3.39 -13.88 3.47
C ARG A 46 3.02 -12.49 4.00
N VAL A 47 3.19 -11.48 3.16
CA VAL A 47 2.82 -10.09 3.45
C VAL A 47 1.75 -9.62 2.49
N GLU A 48 0.67 -9.05 3.03
CA GLU A 48 -0.39 -8.40 2.26
C GLU A 48 -0.32 -6.89 2.48
N ILE A 49 -0.16 -6.12 1.39
CA ILE A 49 -0.16 -4.65 1.43
C ILE A 49 -1.39 -4.15 0.66
N LYS A 50 -2.29 -3.44 1.36
CA LYS A 50 -3.47 -2.77 0.80
C LYS A 50 -3.28 -1.26 0.84
N GLY A 51 -3.84 -0.56 -0.15
CA GLY A 51 -3.85 0.91 -0.15
C GLY A 51 -2.55 1.57 -0.60
N SER A 52 -1.67 0.87 -1.31
CA SER A 52 -0.43 1.47 -1.84
C SER A 52 -0.67 2.69 -2.73
N GLU A 53 -1.86 2.77 -3.35
CA GLU A 53 -2.33 3.93 -4.11
C GLU A 53 -2.45 5.23 -3.27
N ASN A 54 -2.46 5.12 -1.94
CA ASN A 54 -2.52 6.26 -1.02
C ASN A 54 -1.14 6.83 -0.67
N LEU A 55 -0.05 6.21 -1.14
CA LEU A 55 1.30 6.74 -0.91
C LEU A 55 1.48 8.08 -1.64
N PRO A 56 1.83 9.16 -0.93
CA PRO A 56 2.04 10.45 -1.56
C PRO A 56 3.33 10.47 -2.38
N SER A 57 3.36 11.23 -3.47
CA SER A 57 4.59 11.52 -4.22
C SER A 57 5.49 12.55 -3.53
N GLU A 58 4.93 13.39 -2.65
CA GLU A 58 5.70 14.31 -1.81
C GLU A 58 6.50 13.56 -0.72
N GLN A 59 7.69 14.08 -0.41
CA GLN A 59 8.52 13.65 0.71
C GLN A 59 8.44 14.67 1.86
N GLY A 60 9.07 14.37 3.00
CA GLY A 60 8.88 15.15 4.22
C GLY A 60 7.50 14.92 4.84
N VAL A 61 6.98 13.70 4.72
CA VAL A 61 5.69 13.28 5.30
C VAL A 61 5.89 12.44 6.56
N ILE A 62 4.83 12.31 7.36
CA ILE A 62 4.84 11.55 8.62
C ILE A 62 4.01 10.28 8.44
N PHE A 63 4.67 9.13 8.42
CA PHE A 63 4.02 7.83 8.51
C PHE A 63 3.69 7.52 9.97
N ILE A 64 2.41 7.50 10.30
CA ILE A 64 1.91 7.11 11.63
C ILE A 64 1.39 5.68 11.59
N TYR A 65 1.67 4.89 12.62
CA TYR A 65 1.30 3.47 12.63
C TYR A 65 0.95 2.97 14.03
N ASN A 66 0.10 1.95 14.09
CA ASN A 66 -0.16 1.24 15.34
C ASN A 66 1.02 0.30 15.68
N HIS A 67 1.42 0.27 16.94
CA HIS A 67 2.65 -0.38 17.39
C HIS A 67 2.36 -1.75 18.00
N LEU A 68 2.88 -2.80 17.37
CA LEU A 68 2.62 -4.17 17.76
C LEU A 68 3.78 -4.78 18.53
N ARG A 69 3.46 -5.68 19.46
CA ARG A 69 4.43 -6.57 20.08
C ARG A 69 4.97 -7.53 19.03
N ASN A 70 6.20 -7.99 19.22
CA ASN A 70 6.72 -9.11 18.46
C ASN A 70 6.43 -10.42 19.20
N HIS A 71 6.26 -11.51 18.45
CA HIS A 71 6.27 -12.84 19.04
C HIS A 71 7.63 -13.12 19.74
N PRO A 72 7.68 -13.69 20.96
CA PRO A 72 8.92 -13.94 21.72
C PRO A 72 9.96 -14.79 20.97
N PHE A 73 9.51 -15.63 20.03
CA PHE A 73 10.38 -16.41 19.15
C PHE A 73 11.36 -15.53 18.35
N PHE A 74 11.03 -14.26 18.07
CA PHE A 74 11.87 -13.36 17.29
C PHE A 74 12.97 -12.62 18.09
N THR A 75 13.37 -13.18 19.23
CA THR A 75 14.52 -12.72 20.02
C THR A 75 15.83 -13.02 19.29
N VAL A 76 16.52 -11.95 18.88
CA VAL A 76 17.75 -12.03 18.08
C VAL A 76 19.02 -12.00 18.95
N ALA A 77 18.94 -11.43 20.14
CA ALA A 77 20.00 -11.38 21.15
C ALA A 77 19.37 -11.33 22.55
N GLU A 78 20.17 -11.50 23.60
CA GLU A 78 19.72 -11.40 24.99
C GLU A 78 18.95 -10.09 25.22
N ASP A 79 17.72 -10.23 25.71
CA ASP A 79 16.75 -9.15 25.95
C ASP A 79 16.48 -8.21 24.76
N PHE A 80 16.69 -8.68 23.52
CA PHE A 80 16.53 -7.82 22.35
C PHE A 80 15.80 -8.47 21.18
N GLN A 81 14.85 -7.70 20.65
CA GLN A 81 14.08 -8.00 19.44
C GLN A 81 14.17 -6.80 18.49
N ILE A 82 14.33 -7.07 17.19
CA ILE A 82 14.16 -6.05 16.15
C ILE A 82 12.68 -5.73 16.04
N THR A 83 12.27 -4.49 16.31
CA THR A 83 10.86 -4.07 16.24
C THR A 83 10.30 -4.22 14.82
N LEU A 84 9.46 -5.23 14.57
CA LEU A 84 9.16 -5.65 13.19
C LEU A 84 8.35 -4.62 12.41
N ASP A 85 7.35 -3.99 13.05
CA ASP A 85 6.46 -3.02 12.41
C ASP A 85 7.19 -1.81 11.79
N SER A 86 7.99 -1.10 12.59
CA SER A 86 8.70 0.10 12.16
C SER A 86 9.83 -0.23 11.19
N HIS A 87 10.50 -1.38 11.35
CA HIS A 87 11.48 -1.84 10.37
C HIS A 87 10.81 -2.22 9.06
N PHE A 88 9.65 -2.87 9.09
CA PHE A 88 8.84 -3.17 7.91
C PHE A 88 8.41 -1.90 7.17
N ILE A 89 7.96 -0.87 7.89
CA ILE A 89 7.63 0.42 7.27
C ILE A 89 8.89 1.01 6.60
N SER A 90 10.02 1.09 7.31
CA SER A 90 11.27 1.59 6.73
C SER A 90 11.77 0.78 5.52
N SER A 91 11.61 -0.55 5.53
CA SER A 91 12.15 -1.45 4.49
C SER A 91 11.21 -1.67 3.32
N SER A 92 9.97 -2.04 3.61
CA SER A 92 9.01 -2.58 2.64
C SER A 92 8.09 -1.50 2.10
N ILE A 93 8.02 -0.34 2.76
CA ILE A 93 7.29 0.84 2.28
C ILE A 93 8.28 1.94 1.87
N LEU A 94 9.06 2.48 2.80
CA LEU A 94 9.86 3.68 2.56
C LEU A 94 11.05 3.41 1.62
N GLU A 95 11.92 2.46 1.93
CA GLU A 95 13.05 2.11 1.05
C GLU A 95 12.55 1.58 -0.31
N LYS A 96 11.47 0.79 -0.33
CA LYS A 96 10.88 0.27 -1.57
C LYS A 96 10.41 1.39 -2.50
N TYR A 97 9.55 2.29 -2.01
CA TYR A 97 8.85 3.26 -2.83
C TYR A 97 9.56 4.61 -2.94
N TYR A 98 10.37 5.00 -1.94
CA TYR A 98 11.04 6.31 -1.88
C TYR A 98 12.56 6.24 -1.96
N LYS A 99 13.16 5.04 -1.97
CA LYS A 99 14.63 4.81 -1.96
C LYS A 99 15.34 5.50 -0.79
N ASN A 100 14.59 5.69 0.30
CA ASN A 100 15.07 6.26 1.54
C ASN A 100 14.23 5.67 2.69
N PRO A 101 14.84 5.00 3.68
CA PRO A 101 14.11 4.34 4.77
C PRO A 101 13.50 5.30 5.81
N GLY A 102 13.71 6.62 5.64
CA GLY A 102 13.26 7.66 6.54
C GLY A 102 14.05 7.71 7.85
N THR A 103 13.56 8.50 8.79
CA THR A 103 14.04 8.51 10.17
C THR A 103 12.91 8.16 11.13
N ARG A 104 13.26 7.39 12.16
CA ARG A 104 12.33 6.89 13.17
C ARG A 104 12.48 7.69 14.46
N VAL A 105 11.44 7.64 15.28
CA VAL A 105 11.56 8.01 16.69
C VAL A 105 11.68 6.73 17.51
N VAL A 106 12.77 6.63 18.27
CA VAL A 106 13.09 5.45 19.08
C VAL A 106 13.33 5.90 20.52
N ARG A 107 12.94 5.09 21.49
CA ARG A 107 13.24 5.43 22.89
C ARG A 107 14.74 5.39 23.18
N TYR A 108 15.16 6.08 24.24
CA TYR A 108 16.46 5.81 24.86
C TYR A 108 16.47 4.38 25.47
N SER A 109 17.63 3.71 25.42
CA SER A 109 17.83 2.47 26.17
C SER A 109 17.97 2.75 27.67
N LEU A 110 17.60 1.75 28.46
CA LEU A 110 18.00 1.65 29.86
C LEU A 110 19.51 1.32 29.96
N PRO A 111 20.15 1.57 31.12
CA PRO A 111 21.58 1.31 31.31
C PRO A 111 22.01 -0.14 31.05
N ASP A 112 21.13 -1.09 31.33
CA ASP A 112 21.29 -2.54 31.18
C ASP A 112 20.95 -3.08 29.78
N GLU A 113 20.29 -2.29 28.92
CA GLU A 113 19.93 -2.71 27.56
C GLU A 113 21.05 -2.48 26.54
N GLU A 114 22.13 -3.25 26.66
CA GLU A 114 23.33 -3.10 25.82
C GLU A 114 23.03 -3.39 24.33
N ASN A 115 22.32 -4.49 24.03
CA ASN A 115 21.97 -4.86 22.65
C ASN A 115 21.10 -3.79 21.97
N HIS A 116 20.14 -3.20 22.70
CA HIS A 116 19.33 -2.10 22.19
C HIS A 116 20.19 -0.87 21.85
N ARG A 117 21.13 -0.51 22.75
CA ARG A 117 22.04 0.62 22.54
C ARG A 117 22.92 0.39 21.32
N ASN A 118 23.63 -0.73 21.30
CA ASN A 118 24.58 -1.10 20.25
C ASN A 118 23.94 -1.16 18.86
N TYR A 119 22.68 -1.62 18.80
CA TYR A 119 21.92 -1.64 17.55
C TYR A 119 21.45 -0.24 17.14
N TYR A 120 20.69 0.45 17.98
CA TYR A 120 20.00 1.67 17.55
C TYR A 120 20.90 2.90 17.43
N ASP A 121 22.04 2.94 18.13
CA ASP A 121 22.98 4.07 18.03
C ASP A 121 23.67 4.17 16.66
N LYS A 122 23.61 3.11 15.84
CA LYS A 122 24.10 3.11 14.46
C LYS A 122 23.28 4.00 13.52
N PHE A 123 22.00 4.22 13.84
CA PHE A 123 21.05 4.77 12.87
C PHE A 123 20.82 6.27 12.97
N GLY A 124 21.34 6.95 14.00
CA GLY A 124 21.12 8.39 14.18
C GLY A 124 19.64 8.78 14.20
N TYR A 125 18.80 7.93 14.79
CA TYR A 125 17.37 8.18 14.94
C TYR A 125 17.09 9.25 16.00
N ILE A 126 15.89 9.84 15.91
CA ILE A 126 15.41 10.81 16.89
C ILE A 126 15.08 10.05 18.18
N ARG A 127 15.58 10.54 19.33
CA ARG A 127 15.42 9.86 20.62
C ARG A 127 14.44 10.54 21.55
N VAL A 128 13.66 9.75 22.29
CA VAL A 128 12.73 10.22 23.32
C VAL A 128 12.79 9.33 24.56
N TYR A 129 12.48 9.90 25.73
CA TYR A 129 12.21 9.10 26.93
C TYR A 129 10.74 8.69 26.95
N ALA A 130 10.50 7.38 27.03
CA ALA A 130 9.18 6.80 27.21
C ALA A 130 8.90 6.55 28.70
N ASN A 131 7.65 6.69 29.16
CA ASN A 131 7.30 6.72 30.59
C ASN A 131 7.83 5.54 31.41
N ASN A 132 7.90 4.34 30.84
CA ASN A 132 8.35 3.11 31.52
C ASN A 132 9.84 2.78 31.26
N PHE A 133 10.54 3.61 30.46
CA PHE A 133 11.92 3.37 30.03
C PHE A 133 12.78 4.60 30.32
N ILE A 134 12.78 5.02 31.58
CA ILE A 134 13.52 6.17 32.07
C ILE A 134 14.60 5.70 33.03
N PRO A 135 15.89 5.94 32.73
CA PRO A 135 16.99 5.66 33.66
C PRO A 135 16.76 6.31 35.03
N LYS A 136 17.11 5.59 36.11
CA LYS A 136 17.05 6.12 37.47
C LYS A 136 17.96 7.35 37.60
N GLY A 137 17.48 8.39 38.30
CA GLY A 137 18.25 9.61 38.58
C GLY A 137 17.99 10.79 37.64
N LEU A 138 17.23 10.61 36.56
CA LEU A 138 16.82 11.72 35.69
C LEU A 138 15.66 12.53 36.30
N THR A 139 15.80 13.86 36.29
CA THR A 139 14.74 14.77 36.72
C THR A 139 13.68 14.94 35.62
N LYS A 140 12.43 15.25 36.02
CA LYS A 140 11.35 15.61 35.08
C LYS A 140 11.73 16.75 34.14
N LYS A 141 12.57 17.70 34.60
CA LYS A 141 13.04 18.84 33.81
C LYS A 141 13.98 18.38 32.68
N GLU A 142 14.90 17.47 32.97
CA GLU A 142 15.82 16.89 31.97
C GLU A 142 15.07 16.09 30.93
N ILE A 143 14.13 15.24 31.36
CA ILE A 143 13.26 14.46 30.47
C ILE A 143 12.48 15.37 29.54
N LYS A 144 11.85 16.42 30.09
CA LYS A 144 11.09 17.40 29.30
C LYS A 144 11.98 18.16 28.32
N LYS A 145 13.20 18.52 28.72
CA LYS A 145 14.18 19.19 27.86
C LYS A 145 14.64 18.29 26.71
N ALA A 146 14.95 17.02 27.00
CA ALA A 146 15.32 16.03 25.99
C ALA A 146 14.16 15.76 25.01
N ASN A 147 12.95 15.53 25.52
CA ASN A 147 11.77 15.32 24.66
C ASN A 147 11.37 16.59 23.89
N LYS A 148 11.80 17.79 24.29
CA LYS A 148 11.64 19.00 23.47
C LYS A 148 12.53 18.98 22.22
N GLN A 149 13.68 18.30 22.27
CA GLN A 149 14.56 18.14 21.10
C GLN A 149 13.92 17.31 20.00
N PHE A 150 13.02 16.38 20.34
CA PHE A 150 12.23 15.65 19.34
C PHE A 150 11.52 16.60 18.38
N TYR A 151 10.87 17.66 18.86
CA TYR A 151 10.17 18.60 17.98
C TYR A 151 11.12 19.30 17.01
N LEU A 152 12.31 19.71 17.47
CA LEU A 152 13.31 20.39 16.63
C LEU A 152 13.89 19.45 15.58
N GLN A 153 14.30 18.25 15.99
CA GLN A 153 14.91 17.26 15.08
C GLN A 153 13.89 16.73 14.07
N ALA A 154 12.66 16.50 14.48
CA ALA A 154 11.60 16.03 13.61
C ALA A 154 11.19 17.12 12.60
N ALA A 155 11.05 18.38 13.03
CA ALA A 155 10.82 19.50 12.12
C ALA A 155 11.94 19.62 11.08
N ALA A 156 13.21 19.60 11.53
CA ALA A 156 14.36 19.66 10.64
C ALA A 156 14.40 18.48 9.65
N ALA A 157 14.04 17.27 10.07
CA ALA A 157 13.97 16.12 9.17
C ALA A 157 12.94 16.36 8.05
N LEU A 158 11.73 16.81 8.41
CA LEU A 158 10.66 17.09 7.45
C LEU A 158 11.04 18.22 6.47
N GLU A 159 11.66 19.30 6.98
CA GLU A 159 12.16 20.42 6.15
C GLU A 159 13.24 19.98 5.15
N ASN A 160 14.02 18.95 5.49
CA ASN A 160 15.00 18.34 4.60
C ASN A 160 14.43 17.19 3.74
N ASN A 161 13.10 17.12 3.59
CA ASN A 161 12.39 16.08 2.84
C ASN A 161 12.66 14.65 3.35
N ILE A 162 12.99 14.47 4.62
CA ILE A 162 13.16 13.16 5.23
C ILE A 162 11.84 12.74 5.85
N ASN A 163 11.29 11.62 5.36
CA ASN A 163 10.07 11.04 5.91
C ASN A 163 10.27 10.56 7.36
N LEU A 164 9.26 10.81 8.20
CA LEU A 164 9.22 10.35 9.59
C LEU A 164 8.38 9.09 9.72
N VAL A 165 8.83 8.15 10.55
CA VAL A 165 8.03 6.98 10.96
C VAL A 165 7.84 7.04 12.48
N PHE A 166 6.58 7.16 12.91
CA PHE A 166 6.24 7.46 14.30
C PHE A 166 5.02 6.66 14.76
N SER A 167 5.12 5.95 15.89
CA SER A 167 3.90 5.44 16.51
C SER A 167 3.35 6.47 17.49
N PRO A 168 2.10 6.92 17.33
CA PRO A 168 1.43 7.72 18.34
C PRO A 168 1.06 6.91 19.58
N GLU A 169 1.26 5.58 19.58
CA GLU A 169 1.08 4.76 20.76
C GLU A 169 2.27 4.91 21.71
N GLY A 170 1.99 5.13 22.99
CA GLY A 170 3.04 5.20 24.02
C GLY A 170 3.62 3.85 24.42
N ALA A 171 3.11 2.74 23.85
CA ALA A 171 3.44 1.36 24.16
C ALA A 171 3.12 0.45 22.96
N SER A 172 3.56 -0.80 23.02
CA SER A 172 3.21 -1.85 22.05
C SER A 172 2.13 -2.80 22.60
N TYR A 173 1.24 -3.24 21.72
CA TYR A 173 0.08 -4.08 22.04
C TYR A 173 0.03 -5.33 21.17
N TYR A 174 -0.75 -6.34 21.56
CA TYR A 174 -1.12 -7.41 20.64
C TYR A 174 -2.10 -6.89 19.59
N THR A 175 -2.25 -7.59 18.47
CA THR A 175 -3.10 -7.13 17.35
C THR A 175 -4.53 -6.83 17.79
N ASP A 176 -5.12 -7.66 18.64
CA ASP A 176 -6.49 -7.55 19.15
C ASP A 176 -6.68 -6.44 20.19
N GLU A 177 -5.61 -5.96 20.80
CA GLU A 177 -5.59 -4.86 21.77
C GLU A 177 -5.18 -3.52 21.15
N SER A 178 -4.65 -3.54 19.93
CA SER A 178 -4.14 -2.38 19.21
C SER A 178 -5.24 -1.67 18.40
N PRO A 179 -5.19 -0.34 18.26
CA PRO A 179 -4.31 0.58 18.97
C PRO A 179 -4.80 0.87 20.40
N GLY A 180 -3.85 1.08 21.30
CA GLY A 180 -4.07 1.81 22.53
C GLY A 180 -4.35 3.32 22.29
N PRO A 181 -4.46 4.12 23.37
CA PRO A 181 -4.70 5.56 23.27
C PRO A 181 -3.55 6.29 22.57
N PHE A 182 -3.89 7.10 21.56
CA PHE A 182 -2.90 7.91 20.85
C PHE A 182 -2.45 9.13 21.66
N LEU A 183 -1.13 9.31 21.76
CA LEU A 183 -0.49 10.48 22.34
C LEU A 183 -0.50 11.65 21.35
N LYS A 184 -0.61 12.87 21.88
CA LYS A 184 -0.78 14.10 21.08
C LYS A 184 0.51 14.62 20.46
N GLY A 185 1.67 14.04 20.80
CA GLY A 185 2.99 14.61 20.52
C GLY A 185 3.24 14.90 19.03
N ILE A 186 3.05 13.89 18.18
CA ILE A 186 3.26 14.00 16.73
C ILE A 186 2.22 14.90 16.04
N PHE A 187 0.97 14.87 16.51
CA PHE A 187 -0.10 15.71 15.99
C PHE A 187 0.13 17.19 16.33
N LYS A 188 0.65 17.47 17.54
CA LYS A 188 1.12 18.82 17.90
C LYS A 188 2.25 19.27 17.00
N LEU A 189 3.26 18.43 16.75
CA LEU A 189 4.33 18.75 15.82
C LEU A 189 3.76 19.10 14.44
N ALA A 190 2.95 18.20 13.86
CA ALA A 190 2.36 18.41 12.54
C ALA A 190 1.56 19.72 12.46
N SER A 191 0.79 20.07 13.51
CA SER A 191 0.02 21.32 13.56
C SER A 191 0.86 22.57 13.82
N SER A 192 2.08 22.44 14.35
CA SER A 192 2.98 23.56 14.63
C SER A 192 3.72 24.08 13.39
N LEU A 193 3.86 23.25 12.36
CA LEU A 193 4.59 23.58 11.15
C LEU A 193 3.73 24.46 10.23
N LYS A 194 4.33 25.54 9.71
CA LYS A 194 3.67 26.52 8.83
C LYS A 194 3.00 25.83 7.64
N GLN A 195 3.75 24.95 6.97
CA GLN A 195 3.20 23.99 6.03
C GLN A 195 3.03 22.67 6.78
N GLN A 196 1.79 22.32 7.10
CA GLN A 196 1.53 21.07 7.79
C GLN A 196 1.89 19.90 6.86
N PRO A 197 2.70 18.93 7.32
CA PRO A 197 3.05 17.74 6.54
C PRO A 197 1.82 16.84 6.39
N LEU A 198 1.81 16.00 5.36
CA LEU A 198 0.89 14.86 5.33
C LEU A 198 1.22 13.89 6.47
N LEU A 199 0.16 13.39 7.10
CA LEU A 199 0.19 12.20 7.91
C LEU A 199 -0.36 11.04 7.08
N VAL A 200 0.44 9.99 6.92
CA VAL A 200 0.08 8.76 6.19
C VAL A 200 -0.19 7.67 7.22
N PRO A 201 -1.46 7.27 7.44
CA PRO A 201 -1.77 6.24 8.43
C PRO A 201 -1.50 4.85 7.88
N ILE A 202 -0.76 4.04 8.63
CA ILE A 202 -0.46 2.64 8.30
C ILE A 202 -1.01 1.75 9.42
N VAL A 203 -2.04 0.98 9.09
CA VAL A 203 -2.58 -0.04 9.97
C VAL A 203 -1.83 -1.35 9.75
N LEU A 204 -1.35 -1.96 10.83
CA LEU A 204 -0.61 -3.21 10.84
C LEU A 204 -1.34 -4.26 11.69
N VAL A 205 -1.33 -5.50 11.22
CA VAL A 205 -2.01 -6.64 11.84
C VAL A 205 -1.12 -7.88 11.72
N ASN A 206 -1.14 -8.71 12.77
CA ASN A 206 -0.44 -10.00 12.93
C ASN A 206 1.09 -9.96 13.05
N PHE A 207 1.73 -8.79 13.19
CA PHE A 207 3.19 -8.72 13.43
C PHE A 207 3.60 -9.32 14.80
N ASP A 208 2.63 -9.60 15.65
CA ASP A 208 2.74 -10.32 16.93
C ASP A 208 2.62 -11.84 16.80
N LYS A 209 2.37 -12.37 15.58
CA LYS A 209 2.23 -13.80 15.27
C LYS A 209 3.47 -14.33 14.56
N LEU A 210 3.58 -15.66 14.44
CA LEU A 210 4.56 -16.28 13.56
C LEU A 210 4.11 -16.22 12.09
N PRO A 211 5.04 -16.09 11.11
CA PRO A 211 4.74 -16.20 9.68
C PRO A 211 4.00 -17.48 9.28
N SER A 212 4.22 -18.58 10.01
CA SER A 212 3.50 -19.84 9.80
C SER A 212 2.06 -19.84 10.30
N GLU A 213 1.71 -18.97 11.23
CA GLU A 213 0.37 -18.88 11.84
C GLU A 213 -0.55 -17.95 11.03
N ALA A 214 -0.02 -16.82 10.57
CA ALA A 214 -0.82 -15.79 9.93
C ALA A 214 0.01 -14.93 8.95
N PRO A 215 -0.61 -14.36 7.90
CA PRO A 215 0.03 -13.32 7.10
C PRO A 215 0.25 -12.09 7.95
N TYR A 216 1.35 -11.39 7.68
CA TYR A 216 1.47 -10.00 8.10
C TYR A 216 0.67 -9.12 7.13
N LYS A 217 -0.19 -8.27 7.68
CA LYS A 217 -1.05 -7.39 6.88
C LYS A 217 -0.73 -5.94 7.17
N CYS A 218 -0.71 -5.14 6.11
CA CYS A 218 -0.48 -3.71 6.14
C CYS A 218 -1.54 -3.03 5.29
N GLN A 219 -2.20 -2.01 5.83
CA GLN A 219 -3.12 -1.16 5.09
C GLN A 219 -2.70 0.30 5.22
N ILE A 220 -2.38 0.91 4.09
CA ILE A 220 -2.07 2.33 3.99
C ILE A 220 -3.38 3.07 3.73
N LEU A 221 -3.81 3.89 4.68
CA LEU A 221 -5.03 4.67 4.57
C LEU A 221 -4.78 5.99 3.83
N PRO A 222 -5.84 6.64 3.32
CA PRO A 222 -5.71 7.96 2.69
C PRO A 222 -4.99 8.95 3.62
N PRO A 223 -3.98 9.68 3.10
CA PRO A 223 -3.21 10.60 3.92
C PRO A 223 -4.01 11.88 4.19
N PHE A 224 -3.73 12.53 5.32
CA PHE A 224 -4.44 13.73 5.76
C PHE A 224 -3.50 14.76 6.39
N ARG A 225 -3.98 15.98 6.59
CA ARG A 225 -3.34 17.01 7.40
C ARG A 225 -4.18 17.31 8.64
N MET A 226 -3.55 17.81 9.70
CA MET A 226 -4.28 18.19 10.91
C MET A 226 -5.34 19.27 10.65
N ARG A 227 -5.08 20.17 9.69
CA ARG A 227 -6.03 21.20 9.24
C ARG A 227 -7.31 20.63 8.61
N ASP A 228 -7.28 19.40 8.09
CA ASP A 228 -8.48 18.74 7.55
C ASP A 228 -9.47 18.40 8.69
N PHE A 229 -8.98 18.34 9.93
CA PHE A 229 -9.77 18.23 11.16
C PHE A 229 -10.00 19.58 11.85
N GLY A 230 -9.67 20.70 11.19
CA GLY A 230 -9.76 22.06 11.77
C GLY A 230 -8.62 22.43 12.72
N VAL A 231 -7.60 21.57 12.87
CA VAL A 231 -6.48 21.81 13.80
C VAL A 231 -5.35 22.56 13.08
N THR A 232 -5.28 23.87 13.33
CA THR A 232 -4.30 24.78 12.69
C THR A 232 -3.11 25.15 13.58
N SER A 233 -3.17 24.86 14.89
CA SER A 233 -2.08 25.06 15.84
C SER A 233 -2.04 23.98 16.94
N PRO A 234 -0.92 23.81 17.65
CA PRO A 234 -0.78 22.83 18.75
C PRO A 234 -1.69 23.08 19.96
N GLU A 235 -2.19 24.31 20.10
CA GLU A 235 -3.07 24.78 21.16
C GLU A 235 -4.55 24.71 20.77
N SER A 236 -4.88 24.25 19.57
CA SER A 236 -6.27 24.14 19.09
C SER A 236 -7.13 23.27 20.02
N ASP A 237 -8.30 23.78 20.40
CA ASP A 237 -9.28 23.04 21.21
C ASP A 237 -9.79 21.77 20.50
N LEU A 238 -9.74 21.75 19.17
CA LEU A 238 -10.14 20.60 18.35
C LEU A 238 -9.13 19.45 18.37
N LEU A 239 -7.89 19.69 18.82
CA LEU A 239 -6.81 18.70 18.77
C LEU A 239 -7.20 17.38 19.45
N ASN A 240 -7.83 17.45 20.62
CA ASN A 240 -8.23 16.25 21.37
C ASN A 240 -9.24 15.41 20.59
N SER A 241 -10.27 16.06 20.04
CA SER A 241 -11.30 15.40 19.25
C SER A 241 -10.76 14.83 17.95
N ALA A 242 -9.81 15.52 17.31
CA ALA A 242 -9.15 15.06 16.09
C ALA A 242 -8.32 13.81 16.36
N VAL A 243 -7.48 13.83 17.42
CA VAL A 243 -6.66 12.67 17.80
C VAL A 243 -7.54 11.47 18.16
N GLN A 244 -8.65 11.68 18.86
CA GLN A 244 -9.60 10.60 19.16
C GLN A 244 -10.19 9.99 17.89
N LYS A 245 -10.66 10.82 16.94
CA LYS A 245 -11.18 10.34 15.64
C LYS A 245 -10.13 9.54 14.87
N ILE A 246 -8.89 10.02 14.83
CA ILE A 246 -7.78 9.31 14.18
C ILE A 246 -7.52 7.96 14.87
N ASN A 247 -7.52 7.93 16.20
CA ASN A 247 -7.35 6.68 16.97
C ASN A 247 -8.47 5.68 16.67
N ASP A 248 -9.73 6.14 16.58
CA ASP A 248 -10.88 5.30 16.28
C ASP A 248 -10.84 4.76 14.83
N THR A 249 -10.36 5.56 13.88
CA THR A 249 -10.08 5.09 12.51
C THR A 249 -9.08 3.93 12.50
N PHE A 250 -8.02 3.98 13.32
CA PHE A 250 -7.09 2.85 13.45
C PHE A 250 -7.76 1.63 14.08
N LYS A 251 -8.61 1.78 15.10
CA LYS A 251 -9.35 0.65 15.70
C LYS A 251 -10.25 -0.06 14.69
N ILE A 252 -10.98 0.72 13.88
CA ILE A 252 -11.80 0.17 12.80
C ILE A 252 -10.91 -0.54 11.78
N GLY A 253 -9.82 0.09 11.35
CA GLY A 253 -8.88 -0.49 10.40
C GLY A 253 -8.25 -1.80 10.88
N VAL A 254 -7.83 -1.89 12.15
CA VAL A 254 -7.27 -3.12 12.73
C VAL A 254 -8.34 -4.23 12.71
N LYS A 255 -9.57 -3.92 13.12
CA LYS A 255 -10.67 -4.89 13.11
C LYS A 255 -10.98 -5.39 11.70
N GLU A 256 -11.11 -4.48 10.73
CA GLU A 256 -11.41 -4.83 9.34
C GLU A 256 -10.27 -5.62 8.68
N LEU A 257 -9.01 -5.20 8.90
CA LEU A 257 -7.84 -5.86 8.31
C LEU A 257 -7.57 -7.25 8.94
N SER A 258 -8.00 -7.46 10.19
CA SER A 258 -7.90 -8.75 10.88
C SER A 258 -8.85 -9.81 10.32
N ILE A 259 -9.96 -9.40 9.69
CA ILE A 259 -10.89 -10.34 9.05
C ILE A 259 -10.20 -10.94 7.82
N GLU A 260 -10.32 -12.26 7.65
CA GLU A 260 -9.97 -12.91 6.39
C GLU A 260 -11.04 -12.58 5.35
N ASP A 261 -10.69 -11.72 4.40
CA ASP A 261 -11.54 -11.46 3.22
C ASP A 261 -11.39 -12.63 2.26
N GLN A 262 -12.22 -13.66 2.45
CA GLN A 262 -12.29 -14.79 1.55
C GLN A 262 -12.99 -14.33 0.27
N ASN A 263 -12.28 -14.40 -0.86
CA ASN A 263 -12.84 -14.20 -2.19
C ASN A 263 -13.50 -12.82 -2.45
N PHE A 264 -13.05 -11.72 -1.84
CA PHE A 264 -13.53 -10.36 -2.16
C PHE A 264 -14.99 -10.06 -1.75
N GLU A 265 -15.59 -10.83 -0.85
CA GLU A 265 -17.02 -10.72 -0.47
C GLU A 265 -17.46 -9.29 -0.15
N GLY A 266 -16.62 -8.55 0.59
CA GLY A 266 -16.90 -7.16 0.97
C GLY A 266 -16.99 -6.22 -0.24
N GLU A 267 -16.03 -6.32 -1.17
CA GLU A 267 -16.05 -5.50 -2.39
C GLU A 267 -17.25 -5.87 -3.28
N ILE A 268 -17.53 -7.16 -3.44
CA ILE A 268 -18.65 -7.66 -4.24
C ILE A 268 -20.00 -7.19 -3.67
N ALA A 269 -20.16 -7.17 -2.34
CA ALA A 269 -21.38 -6.65 -1.71
C ALA A 269 -21.62 -5.16 -2.04
N VAL A 270 -20.57 -4.35 -2.07
CA VAL A 270 -20.66 -2.94 -2.48
C VAL A 270 -21.05 -2.82 -3.95
N LEU A 271 -20.45 -3.63 -4.84
CA LEU A 271 -20.78 -3.63 -6.26
C LEU A 271 -22.25 -4.01 -6.51
N LYS A 272 -22.77 -5.03 -5.82
CA LYS A 272 -24.19 -5.41 -5.87
C LYS A 272 -25.10 -4.25 -5.47
N LYS A 273 -24.77 -3.53 -4.41
CA LYS A 273 -25.53 -2.35 -3.97
C LYS A 273 -25.53 -1.26 -5.06
N ASN A 274 -24.38 -1.01 -5.69
CA ASN A 274 -24.27 -0.03 -6.78
C ASN A 274 -25.12 -0.42 -7.99
N ILE A 275 -25.13 -1.71 -8.36
CA ILE A 275 -26.00 -2.25 -9.42
C ILE A 275 -27.48 -2.00 -9.08
N LEU A 276 -27.90 -2.24 -7.85
CA LEU A 276 -29.29 -2.03 -7.42
C LEU A 276 -29.71 -0.56 -7.44
N GLN A 277 -28.79 0.36 -7.11
CA GLN A 277 -29.04 1.80 -7.10
C GLN A 277 -29.04 2.43 -8.50
N LYS A 278 -28.55 1.70 -9.52
CA LYS A 278 -28.49 2.18 -10.89
C LYS A 278 -29.90 2.32 -11.49
N LYS A 279 -30.27 3.54 -11.92
CA LYS A 279 -31.59 3.86 -12.47
C LYS A 279 -31.87 3.14 -13.81
N SER A 280 -30.95 3.26 -14.77
CA SER A 280 -30.99 2.46 -16.00
C SER A 280 -30.01 1.31 -15.88
N LYS A 281 -30.45 0.11 -16.21
CA LYS A 281 -29.58 -1.07 -16.32
C LYS A 281 -29.40 -1.52 -17.77
N LYS A 282 -29.85 -0.70 -18.72
CA LYS A 282 -29.84 -0.98 -20.16
C LYS A 282 -28.90 -0.06 -20.89
N GLU A 283 -28.31 -0.61 -21.96
CA GLU A 283 -27.38 0.07 -22.87
C GLU A 283 -26.18 0.73 -22.17
N LEU A 284 -25.66 0.08 -21.13
CA LEU A 284 -24.60 0.63 -20.28
C LEU A 284 -23.20 0.50 -20.89
N LEU A 285 -22.31 1.43 -20.51
CA LEU A 285 -20.86 1.27 -20.59
C LEU A 285 -20.36 0.70 -19.26
N VAL A 286 -20.11 -0.61 -19.23
CA VAL A 286 -19.72 -1.33 -18.00
C VAL A 286 -18.22 -1.54 -17.95
N PHE A 287 -17.58 -1.14 -16.86
CA PHE A 287 -16.15 -1.40 -16.61
C PHE A 287 -16.03 -2.61 -15.69
N TYR A 288 -15.29 -3.64 -16.08
CA TYR A 288 -15.14 -4.86 -15.29
C TYR A 288 -13.69 -5.36 -15.29
N GLY A 289 -13.11 -5.55 -14.11
CA GLY A 289 -11.69 -5.88 -14.01
C GLY A 289 -11.09 -5.63 -12.63
N SER A 290 -9.76 -5.59 -12.57
CA SER A 290 -9.02 -5.45 -11.32
C SER A 290 -8.83 -3.98 -10.87
N SER A 291 -7.84 -3.72 -10.01
CA SER A 291 -7.64 -2.43 -9.35
C SER A 291 -7.46 -1.23 -10.29
N THR A 292 -6.95 -1.42 -11.51
CA THR A 292 -6.86 -0.34 -12.52
C THR A 292 -8.24 0.22 -12.87
N LEU A 293 -9.30 -0.60 -12.91
CA LEU A 293 -10.65 -0.09 -13.15
C LEU A 293 -11.32 0.31 -11.84
N ARG A 294 -11.15 -0.45 -10.76
CA ARG A 294 -11.70 -0.10 -9.43
C ARG A 294 -11.31 1.30 -8.99
N LEU A 295 -10.05 1.69 -9.20
CA LEU A 295 -9.49 2.95 -8.72
C LEU A 295 -9.81 4.15 -9.64
N TRP A 296 -10.51 3.92 -10.75
CA TRP A 296 -10.96 4.99 -11.62
C TRP A 296 -12.19 5.68 -11.02
N LYS A 297 -11.96 6.68 -10.16
CA LYS A 297 -13.02 7.32 -9.36
C LYS A 297 -14.09 8.07 -10.18
N ASN A 298 -13.69 8.66 -11.32
CA ASN A 298 -14.51 9.62 -12.07
C ASN A 298 -15.00 9.10 -13.43
N VAL A 299 -15.19 7.78 -13.57
CA VAL A 299 -15.62 7.15 -14.84
C VAL A 299 -16.85 7.83 -15.46
N ALA A 300 -17.86 8.20 -14.66
CA ALA A 300 -19.06 8.86 -15.18
C ALA A 300 -18.78 10.27 -15.73
N GLN A 301 -17.81 10.99 -15.16
CA GLN A 301 -17.40 12.31 -15.64
C GLN A 301 -16.50 12.20 -16.87
N ASP A 302 -15.68 11.15 -16.93
CA ASP A 302 -14.78 10.89 -18.06
C ASP A 302 -15.53 10.39 -19.31
N PHE A 303 -16.66 9.70 -19.15
CA PHE A 303 -17.49 9.21 -20.25
C PHE A 303 -18.91 9.79 -20.20
N PRO A 304 -19.08 11.12 -20.36
CA PRO A 304 -20.37 11.80 -20.13
C PRO A 304 -21.46 11.45 -21.14
N ARG A 305 -21.10 10.87 -22.29
CA ARG A 305 -22.04 10.36 -23.30
C ARG A 305 -22.69 9.04 -22.89
N TRP A 306 -22.16 8.38 -21.86
CA TRP A 306 -22.53 7.03 -21.47
C TRP A 306 -23.14 7.00 -20.07
N ASP A 307 -24.15 6.15 -19.89
CA ASP A 307 -24.50 5.72 -18.54
C ASP A 307 -23.52 4.63 -18.11
N THR A 308 -22.67 4.94 -17.14
CA THR A 308 -21.50 4.10 -16.78
C THR A 308 -21.73 3.28 -15.52
N LEU A 309 -21.23 2.05 -15.50
CA LEU A 309 -21.26 1.21 -14.30
C LEU A 309 -19.88 0.59 -14.07
N ASN A 310 -19.23 0.93 -12.97
CA ASN A 310 -17.92 0.38 -12.62
C ASN A 310 -18.09 -0.81 -11.67
N LEU A 311 -17.73 -1.98 -12.16
CA LEU A 311 -17.77 -3.28 -11.47
C LEU A 311 -16.34 -3.81 -11.19
N GLY A 312 -15.34 -2.93 -11.17
CA GLY A 312 -13.97 -3.32 -10.82
C GLY A 312 -13.79 -3.58 -9.33
N PHE A 313 -13.02 -4.60 -8.97
CA PHE A 313 -12.65 -4.92 -7.58
C PHE A 313 -11.14 -5.21 -7.43
N GLY A 314 -10.57 -4.95 -6.26
CA GLY A 314 -9.12 -4.95 -6.00
C GLY A 314 -8.53 -6.35 -6.04
N GLY A 315 -7.28 -6.49 -6.50
CA GLY A 315 -6.57 -7.77 -6.44
C GLY A 315 -7.11 -8.90 -7.33
N ALA A 316 -8.18 -8.68 -8.09
CA ALA A 316 -8.82 -9.71 -8.89
C ALA A 316 -7.87 -10.40 -9.88
N PHE A 317 -7.87 -11.74 -9.88
CA PHE A 317 -7.30 -12.58 -10.93
C PHE A 317 -8.38 -12.88 -11.99
N ILE A 318 -7.99 -13.51 -13.10
CA ILE A 318 -8.96 -13.89 -14.15
C ILE A 318 -10.03 -14.83 -13.59
N HIS A 319 -9.64 -15.80 -12.76
CA HIS A 319 -10.59 -16.73 -12.14
C HIS A 319 -11.59 -16.00 -11.23
N SER A 320 -11.13 -15.03 -10.43
CA SER A 320 -12.00 -14.23 -9.56
C SER A 320 -13.06 -13.47 -10.37
N LEU A 321 -12.65 -12.87 -11.49
CA LEU A 321 -13.60 -12.20 -12.39
C LEU A 321 -14.57 -13.19 -13.02
N ASN A 322 -14.14 -14.40 -13.31
CA ASN A 322 -14.97 -15.46 -13.85
C ASN A 322 -16.00 -15.97 -12.83
N ASP A 323 -15.62 -16.09 -11.56
CA ASP A 323 -16.48 -16.59 -10.47
C ASP A 323 -17.63 -15.61 -10.19
N TYR A 324 -17.36 -14.30 -10.17
CA TYR A 324 -18.37 -13.27 -9.89
C TYR A 324 -19.13 -12.77 -11.12
N PHE A 325 -18.76 -13.19 -12.33
CA PHE A 325 -19.35 -12.67 -13.57
C PHE A 325 -20.87 -12.82 -13.62
N GLU A 326 -21.41 -14.02 -13.41
CA GLU A 326 -22.88 -14.25 -13.48
C GLU A 326 -23.63 -13.47 -12.43
N GLU A 327 -23.03 -13.35 -11.25
CA GLU A 327 -23.66 -12.70 -10.12
C GLU A 327 -23.77 -11.18 -10.34
N LEU A 328 -22.69 -10.55 -10.80
CA LEU A 328 -22.64 -9.11 -11.03
C LEU A 328 -23.38 -8.69 -12.31
N PHE A 329 -23.43 -9.55 -13.32
CA PHE A 329 -24.07 -9.25 -14.61
C PHE A 329 -25.51 -9.77 -14.73
N ARG A 330 -26.07 -10.41 -13.69
CA ARG A 330 -27.42 -11.01 -13.71
C ARG A 330 -28.49 -10.06 -14.27
N ASP A 331 -28.54 -8.84 -13.73
CA ASP A 331 -29.56 -7.83 -14.03
C ASP A 331 -28.99 -6.64 -14.84
N VAL A 332 -27.87 -6.84 -15.53
CA VAL A 332 -27.14 -5.80 -16.28
C VAL A 332 -27.22 -6.10 -17.78
N GLN A 333 -27.62 -5.11 -18.59
CA GLN A 333 -27.65 -5.20 -20.05
C GLN A 333 -26.65 -4.19 -20.65
N PRO A 334 -25.37 -4.55 -20.76
CA PRO A 334 -24.33 -3.66 -21.28
C PRO A 334 -24.45 -3.46 -22.79
N LYS A 335 -24.29 -2.23 -23.27
CA LYS A 335 -24.02 -1.93 -24.69
C LYS A 335 -22.55 -2.18 -25.01
N VAL A 336 -21.68 -1.81 -24.07
CA VAL A 336 -20.23 -2.03 -24.14
C VAL A 336 -19.71 -2.51 -22.79
N ILE A 337 -18.80 -3.48 -22.81
CA ILE A 337 -18.03 -3.89 -21.63
C ILE A 337 -16.56 -3.54 -21.86
N VAL A 338 -15.98 -2.73 -20.99
CA VAL A 338 -14.54 -2.44 -20.94
C VAL A 338 -13.90 -3.37 -19.91
N LEU A 339 -12.99 -4.22 -20.36
CA LEU A 339 -12.34 -5.26 -19.57
C LEU A 339 -10.87 -4.96 -19.31
N TYR A 340 -10.42 -5.18 -18.08
CA TYR A 340 -9.01 -5.16 -17.70
C TYR A 340 -8.67 -6.32 -16.75
N LEU A 341 -7.94 -7.31 -17.25
CA LEU A 341 -7.62 -8.55 -16.54
C LEU A 341 -6.21 -9.08 -16.90
N GLY A 342 -5.72 -10.07 -16.15
CA GLY A 342 -4.47 -10.80 -16.42
C GLY A 342 -3.21 -10.18 -15.84
N GLY A 343 -3.21 -8.90 -15.49
CA GLY A 343 -2.04 -8.25 -14.88
C GLY A 343 -1.63 -8.85 -13.53
N ASN A 344 -2.60 -9.28 -12.71
CA ASN A 344 -2.32 -9.89 -11.40
C ASN A 344 -1.86 -11.35 -11.55
N ASP A 345 -2.36 -12.07 -12.55
CA ASP A 345 -2.05 -13.48 -12.83
C ASP A 345 -0.57 -13.72 -13.17
N LEU A 346 0.17 -12.66 -13.54
CA LEU A 346 1.64 -12.69 -13.65
C LEU A 346 2.32 -13.16 -12.36
N THR A 347 1.72 -12.89 -11.21
CA THR A 347 2.25 -13.29 -9.89
C THR A 347 2.05 -14.78 -9.59
N LEU A 348 1.23 -15.48 -10.36
CA LEU A 348 0.95 -16.92 -10.20
C LEU A 348 2.00 -17.82 -10.86
N GLY A 349 3.05 -17.24 -11.46
CA GLY A 349 4.09 -17.99 -12.16
C GLY A 349 3.63 -18.62 -13.48
N PHE A 350 2.48 -18.20 -14.02
CA PHE A 350 1.95 -18.72 -15.28
C PHE A 350 2.76 -18.27 -16.48
N THR A 351 2.75 -19.09 -17.54
CA THR A 351 3.32 -18.73 -18.84
C THR A 351 2.42 -17.71 -19.55
N ALA A 352 3.00 -16.95 -20.48
CA ALA A 352 2.24 -16.00 -21.31
C ALA A 352 1.03 -16.69 -21.99
N SER A 353 1.26 -17.82 -22.65
CA SER A 353 0.21 -18.56 -23.35
C SER A 353 -0.90 -19.06 -22.42
N LYS A 354 -0.57 -19.47 -21.18
CA LYS A 354 -1.61 -19.85 -20.20
C LYS A 354 -2.51 -18.66 -19.87
N ILE A 355 -1.92 -17.50 -19.56
CA ILE A 355 -2.69 -16.28 -19.28
C ILE A 355 -3.56 -15.89 -20.48
N VAL A 356 -3.02 -15.96 -21.70
CA VAL A 356 -3.77 -15.70 -22.94
C VAL A 356 -4.98 -16.63 -23.07
N VAL A 357 -4.80 -17.93 -22.81
CA VAL A 357 -5.89 -18.93 -22.88
C VAL A 357 -6.99 -18.61 -21.86
N GLU A 358 -6.62 -18.30 -20.61
CA GLU A 358 -7.59 -17.94 -19.56
C GLU A 358 -8.39 -16.68 -19.94
N ILE A 359 -7.72 -15.64 -20.46
CA ILE A 359 -8.39 -14.42 -20.93
C ILE A 359 -9.34 -14.74 -22.08
N VAL A 360 -8.90 -15.50 -23.09
CA VAL A 360 -9.74 -15.85 -24.25
C VAL A 360 -10.95 -16.68 -23.83
N ASN A 361 -10.80 -17.61 -22.90
CA ASN A 361 -11.91 -18.40 -22.37
C ASN A 361 -12.93 -17.50 -21.65
N PHE A 362 -12.45 -16.56 -20.84
CA PHE A 362 -13.31 -15.59 -20.19
C PHE A 362 -14.03 -14.69 -21.21
N LEU A 363 -13.33 -14.16 -22.22
CA LEU A 363 -13.91 -13.35 -23.29
C LEU A 363 -15.01 -14.10 -24.05
N LYS A 364 -14.79 -15.39 -24.37
CA LYS A 364 -15.82 -16.24 -24.99
C LYS A 364 -17.05 -16.41 -24.12
N ARG A 365 -16.88 -16.57 -22.81
CA ARG A 365 -18.00 -16.64 -21.85
C ARG A 365 -18.81 -15.35 -21.84
N VAL A 366 -18.14 -14.20 -21.77
CA VAL A 366 -18.81 -12.88 -21.80
C VAL A 366 -19.55 -12.68 -23.13
N GLN A 367 -18.91 -13.02 -24.25
CA GLN A 367 -19.50 -12.92 -25.59
C GLN A 367 -20.72 -13.86 -25.74
N ALA A 368 -20.66 -15.08 -25.22
CA ALA A 368 -21.79 -16.01 -25.25
C ALA A 368 -22.99 -15.49 -24.44
N ARG A 369 -22.72 -14.87 -23.28
CA ARG A 369 -23.76 -14.26 -22.45
C ARG A 369 -24.38 -13.00 -23.07
N PHE A 370 -23.58 -12.26 -23.85
CA PHE A 370 -23.92 -10.96 -24.43
C PHE A 370 -23.50 -10.86 -25.91
N PRO A 371 -24.16 -11.59 -26.83
CA PRO A 371 -23.69 -11.72 -28.22
C PRO A 371 -23.69 -10.41 -29.02
N ASN A 372 -24.53 -9.45 -28.63
CA ASN A 372 -24.66 -8.14 -29.29
C ASN A 372 -23.85 -7.03 -28.62
N THR A 373 -23.22 -7.30 -27.48
CA THR A 373 -22.44 -6.31 -26.73
C THR A 373 -21.03 -6.22 -27.29
N LYS A 374 -20.50 -5.00 -27.41
CA LYS A 374 -19.10 -4.79 -27.80
C LYS A 374 -18.21 -4.99 -26.56
N ILE A 375 -17.16 -5.79 -26.68
CA ILE A 375 -16.21 -6.05 -25.60
C ILE A 375 -14.88 -5.40 -25.93
N LEU A 376 -14.46 -4.43 -25.12
CA LEU A 376 -13.19 -3.72 -25.23
C LEU A 376 -12.21 -4.29 -24.22
N ASN A 377 -11.32 -5.19 -24.64
CA ASN A 377 -10.28 -5.75 -23.79
C ASN A 377 -9.04 -4.86 -23.78
N ILE A 378 -8.73 -4.23 -22.66
CA ILE A 378 -7.57 -3.37 -22.48
C ILE A 378 -6.31 -4.24 -22.38
N SER A 379 -5.29 -3.91 -23.17
CA SER A 379 -3.96 -4.55 -23.09
C SER A 379 -3.38 -4.40 -21.68
N ILE A 380 -2.67 -5.41 -21.18
CA ILE A 380 -1.99 -5.35 -19.88
C ILE A 380 -0.94 -4.23 -19.95
N LYS A 381 -1.05 -3.23 -19.07
CA LYS A 381 -0.13 -2.09 -18.99
C LYS A 381 1.26 -2.47 -18.44
N PRO A 382 2.33 -1.71 -18.75
CA PRO A 382 3.59 -1.80 -18.01
C PRO A 382 3.43 -1.25 -16.59
N SER A 383 4.35 -1.58 -15.68
CA SER A 383 4.44 -0.96 -14.34
C SER A 383 5.83 -1.15 -13.72
N PHE A 384 6.23 -0.27 -12.80
CA PHE A 384 7.50 -0.38 -12.07
C PHE A 384 7.55 -1.64 -11.22
N GLU A 385 6.43 -2.00 -10.56
CA GLU A 385 6.31 -3.24 -9.78
C GLU A 385 6.45 -4.52 -10.61
N ARG A 386 6.36 -4.43 -11.94
CA ARG A 386 6.42 -5.59 -12.86
C ARG A 386 7.51 -5.42 -13.93
N GLN A 387 8.57 -4.66 -13.63
CA GLN A 387 9.65 -4.40 -14.59
C GLN A 387 10.30 -5.67 -15.16
N HIS A 388 10.44 -6.72 -14.35
CA HIS A 388 11.00 -8.00 -14.77
C HIS A 388 10.05 -8.81 -15.68
N GLU A 389 8.76 -8.47 -15.72
CA GLU A 389 7.73 -9.15 -16.51
C GLU A 389 7.38 -8.41 -17.82
N LEU A 390 8.01 -7.27 -18.13
CA LEU A 390 7.65 -6.46 -19.30
C LEU A 390 7.71 -7.23 -20.63
N LYS A 391 8.68 -8.13 -20.79
CA LYS A 391 8.78 -8.99 -21.98
C LYS A 391 7.57 -9.92 -22.09
N LYS A 392 7.17 -10.55 -20.98
CA LYS A 392 6.01 -11.44 -20.90
C LYS A 392 4.71 -10.68 -21.15
N ILE A 393 4.58 -9.47 -20.60
CA ILE A 393 3.42 -8.58 -20.84
C ILE A 393 3.27 -8.26 -22.34
N LYS A 394 4.36 -7.89 -23.02
CA LYS A 394 4.35 -7.64 -24.47
C LYS A 394 3.93 -8.88 -25.26
N GLU A 395 4.44 -10.04 -24.89
CA GLU A 395 4.09 -11.32 -25.50
C GLU A 395 2.59 -11.64 -25.34
N ILE A 396 2.04 -11.47 -24.12
CA ILE A 396 0.61 -11.67 -23.85
C ILE A 396 -0.24 -10.72 -24.70
N ASN A 397 0.09 -9.42 -24.71
CA ASN A 397 -0.68 -8.41 -25.45
C ASN A 397 -0.67 -8.67 -26.97
N ALA A 398 0.46 -9.12 -27.53
CA ALA A 398 0.55 -9.46 -28.94
C ALA A 398 -0.27 -10.73 -29.28
N GLN A 399 -0.15 -11.79 -28.47
CA GLN A 399 -0.93 -13.02 -28.67
C GLN A 399 -2.43 -12.77 -28.52
N LEU A 400 -2.85 -11.96 -27.54
CA LEU A 400 -4.26 -11.55 -27.38
C LEU A 400 -4.76 -10.78 -28.61
N GLY A 401 -3.94 -9.88 -29.17
CA GLY A 401 -4.31 -9.09 -30.34
C GLY A 401 -4.65 -9.97 -31.54
N GLU A 402 -3.90 -11.05 -31.76
CA GLU A 402 -4.21 -12.02 -32.82
C GLU A 402 -5.41 -12.90 -32.50
N LYS A 403 -5.57 -13.37 -31.25
CA LYS A 403 -6.70 -14.22 -30.87
C LYS A 403 -8.03 -13.46 -30.89
N ILE A 404 -8.05 -12.21 -30.44
CA ILE A 404 -9.26 -11.39 -30.37
C ILE A 404 -9.85 -11.10 -31.77
N LYS A 405 -9.02 -10.97 -32.81
CA LYS A 405 -9.50 -10.82 -34.20
C LYS A 405 -10.41 -11.95 -34.67
N THR A 406 -10.32 -13.13 -34.05
CA THR A 406 -11.15 -14.29 -34.37
C THR A 406 -12.48 -14.34 -33.60
N LEU A 407 -12.69 -13.42 -32.65
CA LEU A 407 -13.88 -13.37 -31.81
C LEU A 407 -14.82 -12.24 -32.28
N PRO A 408 -16.11 -12.53 -32.51
CA PRO A 408 -17.07 -11.50 -32.92
C PRO A 408 -17.31 -10.49 -31.79
N ASN A 409 -17.38 -9.20 -32.14
CA ASN A 409 -17.66 -8.10 -31.21
C ASN A 409 -16.64 -7.93 -30.06
N VAL A 410 -15.45 -8.51 -30.16
CA VAL A 410 -14.35 -8.30 -29.20
C VAL A 410 -13.24 -7.51 -29.87
N TYR A 411 -12.73 -6.49 -29.17
CA TYR A 411 -11.72 -5.58 -29.67
C TYR A 411 -10.65 -5.34 -28.61
N GLN A 412 -9.40 -5.27 -29.04
CA GLN A 412 -8.32 -4.89 -28.15
C GLN A 412 -8.16 -3.36 -28.10
N VAL A 413 -8.03 -2.82 -26.89
CA VAL A 413 -7.63 -1.43 -26.63
C VAL A 413 -6.14 -1.45 -26.27
N ASP A 414 -5.31 -1.03 -27.23
CA ASP A 414 -3.87 -0.95 -27.03
C ASP A 414 -3.51 0.29 -26.19
N PHE A 415 -2.93 0.03 -25.02
CA PHE A 415 -2.63 1.04 -24.01
C PHE A 415 -1.16 0.99 -23.56
N TYR A 416 -0.48 -0.14 -23.79
CA TYR A 416 0.87 -0.40 -23.29
C TYR A 416 1.90 0.63 -23.74
N GLU A 417 2.01 0.89 -25.05
CA GLU A 417 3.04 1.77 -25.61
C GLU A 417 2.80 3.25 -25.27
N SER A 418 1.54 3.64 -25.06
CA SER A 418 1.17 5.01 -24.67
C SER A 418 1.67 5.39 -23.27
N LEU A 419 2.05 4.41 -22.45
CA LEU A 419 2.63 4.63 -21.12
C LEU A 419 4.16 4.68 -21.11
N LEU A 420 4.79 4.58 -22.28
CA LEU A 420 6.24 4.62 -22.41
C LEU A 420 6.72 5.97 -22.95
N LYS A 421 7.91 6.38 -22.47
CA LYS A 421 8.70 7.47 -23.03
C LYS A 421 10.10 6.95 -23.30
N ASN A 422 10.59 7.06 -24.53
CA ASN A 422 11.89 6.50 -24.94
C ASN A 422 12.06 5.01 -24.59
N LYS A 423 11.01 4.21 -24.82
CA LYS A 423 10.95 2.77 -24.49
C LYS A 423 11.08 2.42 -23.00
N ARG A 424 11.01 3.41 -22.10
CA ARG A 424 11.00 3.24 -20.65
C ARG A 424 9.64 3.66 -20.09
N ILE A 425 9.25 3.08 -18.96
CA ILE A 425 8.01 3.45 -18.27
C ILE A 425 8.11 4.93 -17.90
N ASN A 426 7.08 5.71 -18.25
CA ASN A 426 7.01 7.11 -17.88
C ASN A 426 6.34 7.25 -16.51
N GLU A 427 7.11 7.69 -15.51
CA GLU A 427 6.67 7.80 -14.11
C GLU A 427 5.45 8.72 -13.91
N VAL A 428 5.27 9.74 -14.77
CA VAL A 428 4.14 10.68 -14.72
C VAL A 428 2.79 9.98 -14.80
N TYR A 429 2.73 8.79 -15.43
CA TYR A 429 1.48 8.04 -15.59
C TYR A 429 1.15 7.09 -14.44
N PHE A 430 1.99 7.04 -13.39
CA PHE A 430 1.82 6.13 -12.27
C PHE A 430 1.79 6.89 -10.94
N LEU A 431 1.09 6.31 -9.96
CA LEU A 431 1.18 6.73 -8.57
C LEU A 431 2.53 6.32 -7.96
N GLN A 432 2.80 6.77 -6.73
CA GLN A 432 4.05 6.50 -6.02
C GLN A 432 4.36 5.00 -5.88
N ASP A 433 3.33 4.16 -5.82
CA ASP A 433 3.51 2.72 -5.75
C ASP A 433 4.03 2.09 -7.05
N GLY A 434 4.12 2.87 -8.13
CA GLY A 434 4.63 2.43 -9.42
C GLY A 434 3.78 1.37 -10.11
N LEU A 435 2.58 1.09 -9.58
CA LEU A 435 1.65 0.09 -10.07
C LEU A 435 0.36 0.73 -10.57
N HIS A 436 -0.28 1.59 -9.80
CA HIS A 436 -1.57 2.16 -10.18
C HIS A 436 -1.39 3.43 -11.03
N LEU A 437 -2.40 3.76 -11.84
CA LEU A 437 -2.33 4.93 -12.73
C LEU A 437 -2.54 6.22 -11.95
N SER A 438 -1.76 7.25 -12.31
CA SER A 438 -2.04 8.65 -11.93
C SER A 438 -3.24 9.21 -12.69
N ALA A 439 -3.64 10.44 -12.37
CA ALA A 439 -4.68 11.14 -13.13
C ALA A 439 -4.31 11.24 -14.62
N GLU A 440 -3.06 11.59 -14.92
CA GLU A 440 -2.51 11.65 -16.27
C GLU A 440 -2.52 10.28 -16.95
N GLY A 441 -2.20 9.22 -16.21
CA GLY A 441 -2.28 7.85 -16.72
C GLY A 441 -3.70 7.44 -17.10
N TYR A 442 -4.70 7.82 -16.29
CA TYR A 442 -6.11 7.61 -16.63
C TYR A 442 -6.56 8.42 -17.84
N GLN A 443 -6.06 9.65 -18.04
CA GLN A 443 -6.38 10.42 -19.26
C GLN A 443 -5.87 9.72 -20.54
N VAL A 444 -4.68 9.10 -20.48
CA VAL A 444 -4.17 8.30 -21.60
C VAL A 444 -5.07 7.08 -21.85
N LEU A 445 -5.49 6.38 -20.79
CA LEU A 445 -6.37 5.21 -20.91
C LEU A 445 -7.75 5.60 -21.46
N ARG A 446 -8.32 6.69 -20.95
CA ARG A 446 -9.58 7.27 -21.41
C ARG A 446 -9.55 7.51 -22.91
N LYS A 447 -8.54 8.24 -23.39
CA LYS A 447 -8.39 8.56 -24.82
C LYS A 447 -8.35 7.30 -25.68
N ALA A 448 -7.61 6.28 -25.25
CA ALA A 448 -7.55 5.00 -25.99
C ALA A 448 -8.91 4.27 -26.04
N ILE A 449 -9.71 4.36 -24.98
CA ILE A 449 -11.06 3.79 -24.95
C ILE A 449 -12.01 4.62 -25.83
N ASP A 450 -12.01 5.94 -25.71
CA ASP A 450 -12.85 6.85 -26.52
C ASP A 450 -12.59 6.67 -28.01
N GLU A 451 -11.33 6.62 -28.45
CA GLU A 451 -10.95 6.35 -29.85
C GLU A 451 -11.52 5.01 -30.35
N LYS A 452 -11.56 3.99 -29.50
CA LYS A 452 -12.15 2.69 -29.86
C LYS A 452 -13.67 2.72 -29.87
N LEU A 453 -14.31 3.46 -28.96
CA LEU A 453 -15.75 3.64 -28.95
C LEU A 453 -16.23 4.36 -30.21
N ASP A 454 -15.60 5.48 -30.57
CA ASP A 454 -15.95 6.31 -31.73
C ASP A 454 -15.78 5.56 -33.08
N LEU A 455 -14.89 4.56 -33.13
CA LEU A 455 -14.72 3.71 -34.31
C LEU A 455 -15.81 2.63 -34.46
N LEU A 456 -16.50 2.29 -33.38
CA LEU A 456 -17.39 1.12 -33.31
C LEU A 456 -18.87 1.48 -33.21
N ILE A 457 -19.19 2.72 -32.84
CA ILE A 457 -20.51 3.22 -32.46
C ILE A 457 -20.68 4.61 -33.07
#